data_AF-A0A183J1D1-F1
#
_entry.id   AF-A0A183J1D1-F1
#
_cell.length_a   1.000
_cell.length_b   1.000
_cell.length_c   1.000
_cell.angle_alpha   90.00
_cell.angle_beta   90.00
_cell.angle_gamma   90.00
#
_symmetry.space_group_name_H-M   'P 1'
#
loop_
_entity.id
_entity.type
_entity.pdbx_description
1 polymer ?
#
loop_
_entity_poly.entity_id
_entity_poly.type
_entity_poly.pdbx_seq_one_letter_code
_entity_poly.pdbx_strand_id
1 'polypeptide(L)'
;MCRHYCLIALVASCTIFMLPASADERCVIVSGHLTCKKNPAAANSAELKLYDKDSYWMFNWFDPDDLMGFSNAQQFGEFDIKGCARDVDWLPGLTNPPDPYLQIFHTCNDKQGETKIYNGTLKFSPERNYLGDIVLDS
;
A
#
# COMPACT_ATOMS: atom_id res chain seq x y z
N MET A 1 -2.87 42.03 44.98
CA MET A 1 -2.08 42.14 43.73
C MET A 1 -2.20 40.83 42.92
N CYS A 2 -3.42 40.55 42.44
CA CYS A 2 -3.79 39.26 41.83
C CYS A 2 -4.43 39.50 40.45
N ARG A 3 -3.75 40.26 39.58
CA ARG A 3 -4.33 40.66 38.27
C ARG A 3 -3.36 40.68 37.08
N HIS A 4 -2.06 40.44 37.30
CA HIS A 4 -1.05 40.41 36.23
C HIS A 4 -0.45 39.01 35.95
N TYR A 5 -0.64 38.04 36.84
CA TYR A 5 -0.14 36.67 36.64
C TYR A 5 -1.13 35.74 35.93
N CYS A 6 -2.38 36.17 35.71
CA CYS A 6 -3.40 35.36 35.05
C CYS A 6 -3.33 35.44 33.51
N LEU A 7 -2.75 36.52 32.95
CA LEU A 7 -2.63 36.69 31.50
C LEU A 7 -1.42 35.97 30.89
N ILE A 8 -0.40 35.61 31.68
CA ILE A 8 0.76 34.87 31.19
C ILE A 8 0.48 33.37 31.10
N ALA A 9 -0.52 32.86 31.83
CA ALA A 9 -0.92 31.45 31.80
C ALA A 9 -1.79 31.06 30.57
N LEU A 10 -2.31 32.03 29.81
CA LEU A 10 -3.21 31.76 28.67
C LEU A 10 -2.50 31.72 27.31
N VAL A 11 -1.24 32.15 27.21
CA VAL A 11 -0.48 32.13 25.94
C VAL A 11 0.58 31.02 25.92
N ALA A 12 0.92 30.45 27.07
CA ALA A 12 1.91 29.38 27.19
C ALA A 12 1.33 27.94 27.12
N SER A 13 0.02 27.79 26.87
CA SER A 13 -0.63 26.47 26.79
C SER A 13 -0.94 25.99 25.36
N CYS A 14 -0.56 26.75 24.34
CA CYS A 14 -0.82 26.41 22.93
C CYS A 14 0.47 26.36 22.08
N THR A 15 1.62 26.10 22.72
CA THR A 15 2.95 26.09 22.07
C THR A 15 3.80 24.87 22.44
N ILE A 16 3.14 23.76 22.77
CA ILE A 16 3.74 22.45 23.09
C ILE A 16 2.78 21.44 22.45
N PHE A 17 3.03 20.68 21.38
CA PHE A 17 4.21 20.27 20.62
C PHE A 17 3.77 20.22 19.15
N MET A 18 4.21 21.13 18.28
CA MET A 18 4.25 20.82 16.84
C MET A 18 5.51 19.98 16.63
N LEU A 19 5.44 18.69 16.99
CA LEU A 19 6.45 17.74 16.49
C LEU A 19 6.31 17.73 14.97
N PRO A 20 7.40 17.84 14.19
CA PRO A 20 7.31 17.63 12.76
C PRO A 20 6.82 16.21 12.54
N ALA A 21 5.57 16.06 12.08
CA ALA A 21 5.11 14.81 11.50
C ALA A 21 5.91 14.64 10.20
N SER A 22 6.92 13.77 10.23
CA SER A 22 7.58 13.32 9.01
C SER A 22 6.64 12.34 8.33
N ALA A 23 5.99 12.78 7.25
CA ALA A 23 5.35 11.85 6.33
C ALA A 23 6.45 11.34 5.39
N ASP A 24 6.82 10.06 5.51
CA ASP A 24 7.78 9.40 4.62
C ASP A 24 6.99 8.77 3.46
N GLU A 25 6.95 9.44 2.30
CA GLU A 25 6.34 8.86 1.10
C GLU A 25 7.30 7.85 0.48
N ARG A 26 6.86 6.59 0.35
CA ARG A 26 7.61 5.57 -0.39
C ARG A 26 6.77 5.00 -1.50
N CYS A 27 7.45 4.71 -2.61
CA CYS A 27 6.81 4.16 -3.80
C CYS A 27 7.40 2.80 -4.13
N VAL A 28 6.59 1.92 -4.70
CA VAL A 28 7.02 0.63 -5.25
C VAL A 28 6.66 0.58 -6.72
N ILE A 29 7.54 -0.02 -7.51
CA ILE A 29 7.30 -0.31 -8.93
C ILE A 29 7.45 -1.82 -9.11
N VAL A 30 6.41 -2.48 -9.61
CA VAL A 30 6.32 -3.93 -9.77
C VAL A 30 5.97 -4.26 -11.21
N SER A 31 6.67 -5.23 -11.77
CA SER A 31 6.42 -5.77 -13.11
C SER A 31 6.49 -7.28 -13.11
N GLY A 32 5.85 -7.91 -14.09
CA GLY A 32 5.84 -9.36 -14.23
C GLY A 32 4.96 -9.82 -15.38
N HIS A 33 4.67 -11.11 -15.40
CA HIS A 33 3.89 -11.74 -16.46
C HIS A 33 2.92 -12.78 -15.85
N LEU A 34 1.64 -12.66 -16.15
CA LEU A 34 0.59 -13.54 -15.67
C LEU A 34 0.37 -14.68 -16.67
N THR A 35 0.25 -15.91 -16.17
CA THR A 35 0.01 -17.09 -17.01
C THR A 35 -1.20 -17.87 -16.52
N CYS A 36 -2.01 -18.38 -17.46
CA CYS A 36 -3.16 -19.23 -17.16
C CYS A 36 -3.32 -20.26 -18.27
N LYS A 37 -3.09 -21.56 -18.01
CA LYS A 37 -3.20 -22.60 -19.04
C LYS A 37 -4.64 -22.95 -19.33
N LYS A 38 -5.52 -22.88 -18.33
CA LYS A 38 -6.96 -23.19 -18.47
C LYS A 38 -7.70 -22.17 -19.34
N ASN A 39 -7.35 -20.89 -19.21
CA ASN A 39 -7.96 -19.78 -19.93
C ASN A 39 -6.93 -18.65 -20.16
N PRO A 40 -6.14 -18.71 -21.25
CA PRO A 40 -5.12 -17.69 -21.52
C PRO A 40 -5.65 -16.26 -21.59
N ALA A 41 -6.92 -16.07 -21.98
CA ALA A 41 -7.53 -14.75 -22.04
C ALA A 41 -7.70 -14.10 -20.65
N ALA A 42 -7.86 -14.91 -19.59
CA ALA A 42 -8.00 -14.40 -18.23
C ALA A 42 -6.73 -13.71 -17.70
N ALA A 43 -5.55 -14.07 -18.24
CA ALA A 43 -4.31 -13.40 -17.90
C ALA A 43 -4.25 -11.96 -18.46
N ASN A 44 -4.88 -11.71 -19.61
CA ASN A 44 -4.87 -10.40 -20.28
C ASN A 44 -5.85 -9.39 -19.68
N SER A 45 -6.74 -9.82 -18.79
CA SER A 45 -7.79 -8.99 -18.19
C SER A 45 -7.78 -9.06 -16.67
N ALA A 46 -6.67 -9.50 -16.08
CA ALA A 46 -6.53 -9.54 -14.63
C ALA A 46 -6.36 -8.11 -14.10
N GLU A 47 -7.04 -7.83 -13.00
CA GLU A 47 -6.91 -6.55 -12.29
C GLU A 47 -5.80 -6.66 -11.25
N LEU A 48 -4.97 -5.62 -11.19
CA LEU A 48 -3.81 -5.53 -10.31
C LEU A 48 -4.03 -4.39 -9.34
N LYS A 49 -3.92 -4.66 -8.05
CA LYS A 49 -3.96 -3.65 -7.00
C LYS A 49 -2.74 -3.78 -6.12
N LEU A 50 -2.00 -2.70 -5.97
CA LEU A 50 -0.93 -2.60 -5.00
C LEU A 50 -1.51 -1.97 -3.74
N TYR A 51 -1.36 -2.65 -2.62
CA TYR A 51 -1.84 -2.22 -1.32
C TYR A 51 -0.67 -1.99 -0.40
N ASP A 52 -0.83 -1.06 0.52
CA ASP A 52 -0.05 -0.97 1.73
C ASP A 52 -0.81 -1.68 2.84
N LYS A 53 -0.11 -2.47 3.65
CA LYS A 53 -0.73 -3.21 4.73
C LYS A 53 -0.56 -2.44 6.04
N ASP A 54 -1.65 -1.88 6.53
CA ASP A 54 -1.64 -1.14 7.78
C ASP A 54 -1.42 -2.05 8.99
N SER A 55 -0.37 -1.75 9.74
CA SER A 55 0.06 -2.54 10.89
C SER A 55 -0.52 -2.02 12.21
N TYR A 56 -1.74 -2.45 12.57
CA TYR A 56 -2.05 -3.00 13.91
C TYR A 56 -3.46 -3.61 13.93
N TRP A 57 -3.53 -4.92 14.20
CA TRP A 57 -4.74 -5.76 14.20
C TRP A 57 -5.92 -5.25 15.07
N MET A 58 -5.68 -4.33 16.01
CA MET A 58 -6.72 -3.76 16.87
C MET A 58 -7.39 -2.50 16.28
N PHE A 59 -6.79 -1.88 15.25
CA PHE A 59 -7.29 -0.64 14.63
C PHE A 59 -7.55 -0.75 13.13
N ASN A 60 -7.35 -1.91 12.49
CA ASN A 60 -7.61 -2.08 11.05
C ASN A 60 -9.07 -1.72 10.64
N TRP A 61 -10.05 -1.81 11.55
CA TRP A 61 -11.40 -1.28 11.30
C TRP A 61 -11.45 0.23 11.04
N PHE A 62 -10.51 0.98 11.62
CA PHE A 62 -10.37 2.43 11.48
C PHE A 62 -9.34 2.82 10.40
N ASP A 63 -8.48 1.88 9.99
CA ASP A 63 -7.40 2.08 9.02
C ASP A 63 -7.25 0.81 8.14
N PRO A 64 -8.11 0.65 7.12
CA PRO A 64 -8.07 -0.49 6.22
C PRO A 64 -6.93 -0.34 5.21
N ASP A 65 -6.31 -1.45 4.80
CA ASP A 65 -5.19 -1.49 3.84
C ASP A 65 -5.34 -0.46 2.70
N ASP A 66 -4.39 0.46 2.64
CA ASP A 66 -4.39 1.58 1.71
C ASP A 66 -4.10 1.15 0.27
N LEU A 67 -4.98 1.53 -0.66
CA LEU A 67 -4.75 1.29 -2.10
C LEU A 67 -3.66 2.25 -2.61
N MET A 68 -2.46 1.74 -2.84
CA MET A 68 -1.32 2.49 -3.37
C MET A 68 -1.42 2.71 -4.88
N GLY A 69 -1.98 1.75 -5.61
CA GLY A 69 -2.04 1.78 -7.07
C GLY A 69 -2.94 0.71 -7.66
N PHE A 70 -3.46 0.99 -8.86
CA PHE A 70 -4.31 0.08 -9.62
C PHE A 70 -3.87 0.05 -11.08
N SER A 71 -3.89 -1.13 -11.69
CA SER A 71 -3.62 -1.33 -13.11
C SER A 71 -4.36 -2.57 -13.60
N ASN A 72 -4.34 -2.79 -14.91
CA ASN A 72 -4.76 -4.05 -15.51
C ASN A 72 -3.54 -4.71 -16.15
N ALA A 73 -3.57 -6.04 -16.22
CA ALA A 73 -2.67 -6.75 -17.10
C ALA A 73 -2.87 -6.30 -18.56
N GLN A 74 -1.78 -6.35 -19.32
CA GLN A 74 -1.72 -5.95 -20.70
C GLN A 74 -1.81 -7.17 -21.61
N GLN A 75 -1.50 -6.97 -22.90
CA GLN A 75 -1.46 -8.07 -23.85
C GLN A 75 -0.44 -9.12 -23.39
N PHE A 76 -0.81 -10.39 -23.58
CA PHE A 76 -0.02 -11.54 -23.16
C PHE A 76 0.22 -11.62 -21.64
N GLY A 77 -0.59 -10.96 -20.81
CA GLY A 77 -0.48 -11.05 -19.35
C GLY A 77 0.68 -10.26 -18.75
N GLU A 78 1.40 -9.45 -19.54
CA GLU A 78 2.41 -8.54 -19.01
C GLU A 78 1.80 -7.48 -18.10
N PHE A 79 2.53 -7.06 -17.07
CA PHE A 79 2.09 -5.92 -16.27
C PHE A 79 3.26 -5.09 -15.74
N ASP A 80 2.96 -3.80 -15.54
CA ASP A 80 3.78 -2.83 -14.81
C ASP A 80 2.80 -1.98 -13.97
N ILE A 81 3.02 -1.92 -12.67
CA ILE A 81 2.22 -1.18 -11.71
C ILE A 81 3.14 -0.41 -10.77
N LYS A 82 2.79 0.85 -10.52
CA LYS A 82 3.44 1.72 -9.55
C LYS A 82 2.40 2.22 -8.57
N GLY A 83 2.74 2.23 -7.29
CA GLY A 83 1.96 2.86 -6.26
C GLY A 83 2.87 3.47 -5.20
N CYS A 84 2.33 4.44 -4.47
CA CYS A 84 3.03 5.07 -3.35
C CYS A 84 2.10 5.08 -2.14
N ALA A 85 2.69 4.94 -0.96
CA ALA A 85 2.01 5.09 0.31
C ALA A 85 2.68 6.17 1.13
N ARG A 86 1.90 6.78 2.01
CA ARG A 86 2.37 7.76 2.99
C ARG A 86 1.88 7.32 4.34
N ASP A 87 2.76 6.67 5.07
CA ASP A 87 2.51 6.46 6.47
C ASP A 87 2.84 7.71 7.27
N VAL A 88 1.89 8.08 8.13
CA VAL A 88 2.12 9.07 9.17
C VAL A 88 2.44 8.30 10.45
N ASP A 89 3.58 8.58 11.06
CA ASP A 89 3.94 8.03 12.38
C ASP A 89 2.88 8.47 13.42
N TRP A 90 1.86 7.65 13.64
CA TRP A 90 0.70 7.97 14.47
C TRP A 90 1.07 8.24 15.94
N LEU A 91 2.19 7.65 16.39
CA LEU A 91 2.82 7.93 17.68
C LEU A 91 4.28 8.37 17.48
N PRO A 92 4.71 9.46 18.15
CA PRO A 92 6.12 9.86 18.16
C PRO A 92 7.04 8.72 18.63
N GLY A 93 7.97 8.30 17.78
CA GLY A 93 8.95 7.24 18.07
C GLY A 93 8.50 5.82 17.69
N LEU A 94 7.30 5.64 17.12
CA LEU A 94 6.87 4.40 16.51
C LEU A 94 6.74 4.60 15.00
N THR A 95 7.71 4.10 14.25
CA THR A 95 7.70 4.17 12.79
C THR A 95 6.73 3.17 12.19
N ASN A 96 5.85 3.62 11.29
CA ASN A 96 5.05 2.74 10.42
C ASN A 96 5.63 2.83 9.01
N PRO A 97 6.58 1.96 8.60
CA PRO A 97 7.01 1.95 7.20
C PRO A 97 5.98 1.22 6.34
N PRO A 98 5.79 1.61 5.08
CA PRO A 98 4.90 0.90 4.17
C PRO A 98 5.23 -0.60 4.10
N ASP A 99 4.22 -1.46 4.13
CA ASP A 99 4.27 -2.92 3.96
C ASP A 99 3.50 -3.34 2.70
N PRO A 100 4.08 -3.10 1.50
CA PRO A 100 3.36 -3.23 0.25
C PRO A 100 3.15 -4.69 -0.19
N TYR A 101 1.96 -5.01 -0.69
CA TYR A 101 1.63 -6.29 -1.33
C TYR A 101 0.83 -6.12 -2.60
N LEU A 102 0.86 -7.14 -3.47
CA LEU A 102 0.14 -7.15 -4.75
C LEU A 102 -1.05 -8.10 -4.69
N GLN A 103 -2.24 -7.58 -4.97
CA GLN A 103 -3.46 -8.33 -5.19
C GLN A 103 -3.75 -8.46 -6.69
N ILE A 104 -4.04 -9.67 -7.15
CA ILE A 104 -4.35 -9.99 -8.55
C ILE A 104 -5.73 -10.62 -8.60
N PHE A 105 -6.72 -9.92 -9.12
CA PHE A 105 -8.05 -10.47 -9.37
C PHE A 105 -8.14 -11.02 -10.80
N HIS A 106 -8.62 -12.24 -10.97
CA HIS A 106 -8.65 -12.92 -12.27
C HIS A 106 -9.76 -13.95 -12.40
N THR A 107 -10.09 -14.33 -13.63
CA THR A 107 -11.13 -15.34 -13.95
C THR A 107 -10.57 -16.65 -14.49
N CYS A 108 -9.32 -16.97 -14.14
CA CYS A 108 -8.59 -18.13 -14.65
C CYS A 108 -9.25 -19.47 -14.25
N ASN A 109 -9.62 -19.67 -12.96
CA ASN A 109 -10.29 -20.90 -12.52
C ASN A 109 -11.81 -20.75 -12.33
N ASP A 110 -12.29 -19.56 -11.96
CA ASP A 110 -13.71 -19.26 -11.79
C ASP A 110 -14.12 -18.06 -12.67
N LYS A 111 -15.24 -18.19 -13.40
CA LYS A 111 -15.79 -17.11 -14.21
C LYS A 111 -16.31 -15.93 -13.38
N GLN A 112 -16.65 -16.15 -12.11
CA GLN A 112 -17.02 -15.10 -11.16
C GLN A 112 -15.79 -14.33 -10.64
N GLY A 113 -14.60 -14.91 -10.84
CA GLY A 113 -13.32 -14.34 -10.45
C GLY A 113 -12.88 -14.74 -9.05
N GLU A 114 -11.56 -14.71 -8.86
CA GLU A 114 -10.89 -15.03 -7.61
C GLU A 114 -9.67 -14.11 -7.43
N THR A 115 -9.12 -14.07 -6.23
CA THR A 115 -7.96 -13.23 -5.90
C THR A 115 -6.74 -14.09 -5.57
N LYS A 116 -5.61 -13.78 -6.21
CA LYS A 116 -4.28 -14.25 -5.83
C LYS A 116 -3.50 -13.12 -5.18
N ILE A 117 -2.88 -13.40 -4.04
CA ILE A 117 -2.07 -12.42 -3.30
C ILE A 117 -0.59 -12.78 -3.42
N TYR A 118 0.22 -11.80 -3.77
CA TYR A 118 1.68 -11.86 -3.69
C TYR A 118 2.17 -11.02 -2.51
N ASN A 119 2.63 -11.70 -1.46
CA ASN A 119 3.15 -11.11 -0.22
C ASN A 119 4.69 -11.24 -0.10
N GLY A 120 5.39 -11.30 -1.24
CA GLY A 120 6.86 -11.31 -1.23
C GLY A 120 7.42 -9.92 -0.94
N THR A 121 8.66 -9.84 -0.46
CA THR A 121 9.32 -8.56 -0.17
C THR A 121 9.47 -7.73 -1.44
N LEU A 122 8.88 -6.52 -1.45
CA LEU A 122 9.02 -5.54 -2.53
C LEU A 122 9.98 -4.43 -2.11
N LYS A 123 10.88 -4.07 -3.01
CA LYS A 123 11.82 -2.97 -2.84
C LYS A 123 11.18 -1.64 -3.22
N PHE A 124 11.55 -0.58 -2.51
CA PHE A 124 11.11 0.78 -2.82
C PHE A 124 11.91 1.41 -3.96
N SER A 125 11.25 2.32 -4.69
CA SER A 125 11.84 3.17 -5.73
C SER A 125 13.08 3.90 -5.20
N PRO A 126 14.17 4.03 -5.99
CA PRO A 126 14.24 3.84 -7.45
C PRO A 126 14.41 2.39 -7.92
N GLU A 127 14.53 1.41 -7.01
CA GLU A 127 14.60 0.00 -7.41
C GLU A 127 13.26 -0.47 -7.99
N ARG A 128 13.34 -1.40 -8.95
CA ARG A 128 12.19 -1.99 -9.62
C ARG A 128 12.10 -3.47 -9.28
N ASN A 129 10.90 -3.96 -9.01
CA ASN A 129 10.64 -5.36 -8.69
C ASN A 129 10.17 -6.08 -9.95
N TYR A 130 10.85 -7.17 -10.32
CA TYR A 130 10.42 -8.05 -11.39
C TYR A 130 10.07 -9.42 -10.80
N LEU A 131 8.79 -9.78 -10.86
CA LEU A 131 8.25 -10.98 -10.23
C LEU A 131 8.34 -12.23 -11.11
N GLY A 132 8.73 -12.08 -12.38
CA GLY A 132 8.73 -13.17 -13.35
C GLY A 132 7.31 -13.65 -13.67
N ASP A 133 7.18 -14.96 -13.88
CA ASP A 133 5.91 -15.60 -14.20
C ASP A 133 5.08 -15.87 -12.94
N ILE A 134 3.85 -15.36 -12.91
CA ILE A 134 2.84 -15.67 -11.90
C ILE A 134 1.78 -16.56 -12.53
N VAL A 135 1.72 -17.81 -12.06
CA VAL A 135 0.78 -18.82 -12.52
C VAL A 135 -0.57 -18.64 -11.83
N LEU A 136 -1.64 -18.36 -12.59
CA LEU A 136 -2.99 -18.07 -12.07
C LEU A 136 -3.87 -19.32 -11.91
N ASP A 137 -3.53 -20.44 -12.56
CA ASP A 137 -4.30 -21.71 -12.50
C ASP A 137 -3.81 -22.71 -11.44
N SER A 138 -2.95 -22.25 -10.52
CA SER A 138 -2.42 -23.02 -9.39
C SER A 138 -3.43 -23.20 -8.27
#